data_AF-A0A6A3ZZ59-F1
#
_entry.id   AF-A0A6A3ZZ59-F1
#
_cell.length_a   1.000
_cell.length_b   1.000
_cell.length_c   1.000
_cell.angle_alpha   90.00
_cell.angle_beta   90.00
_cell.angle_gamma   90.00
#
_symmetry.space_group_name_H-M   'P 1'
#
loop_
_entity.id
_entity.type
_entity.pdbx_description
1 polymer ?
#
loop_
_entity_poly.entity_id
_entity_poly.type
_entity_poly.pdbx_seq_one_letter_code
_entity_poly.pdbx_strand_id
1 'polypeptide(L)'
;MIFLGFRKRATHKTTWCQRRTDYHVFNQIDYILCQQNCRRFCMDAQSWGGTTTASDHKLVTADFVLTQARRLRFPRRPEAAQSLHIARDRLTYDDAIQDKYTTALKAAIRPTNETPVAQQWNSLMDLIHDTAEATIGVNTAPTRSKRYDDPVLAALSERQRALQIRIYHDRQASTWTLRQERNAIMHQIQLRCRDLANRALDEQIKLIESLSPTAQMFEAVRAINRTRVQPLLLHDAT
;
A
#
# COMPACT_ATOMS: atom_id res chain seq x y z
N MET A 1 -13.34 -14.07 -19.51
CA MET A 1 -12.46 -15.11 -18.93
C MET A 1 -11.19 -15.20 -19.76
N ILE A 2 -10.04 -14.87 -19.18
CA ILE A 2 -8.78 -14.67 -19.93
C ILE A 2 -7.99 -15.98 -20.10
N PHE A 3 -7.93 -16.82 -19.08
CA PHE A 3 -7.11 -18.05 -19.06
C PHE A 3 -7.35 -19.05 -20.20
N LEU A 4 -8.60 -19.20 -20.66
CA LEU A 4 -8.93 -20.18 -21.70
C LEU A 4 -8.40 -19.80 -23.08
N GLY A 5 -7.96 -18.54 -23.27
CA GLY A 5 -7.39 -18.07 -24.53
C GLY A 5 -5.97 -18.55 -24.81
N PHE A 6 -5.24 -19.03 -23.79
CA PHE A 6 -3.81 -19.33 -23.89
C PHE A 6 -3.51 -20.83 -23.77
N ARG A 7 -2.65 -21.34 -24.65
CA ARG A 7 -2.15 -22.72 -24.59
C ARG A 7 -1.13 -22.84 -23.46
N LYS A 8 -1.59 -23.27 -22.29
CA LYS A 8 -0.77 -23.46 -21.07
C LYS A 8 -0.87 -24.88 -20.52
N ARG A 9 0.18 -25.29 -19.79
CA ARG A 9 0.18 -26.51 -18.96
C ARG A 9 -0.91 -26.41 -17.89
N ALA A 10 -1.49 -27.54 -17.48
CA ALA A 10 -2.56 -27.57 -16.46
C ALA A 10 -2.14 -26.91 -15.13
N THR A 11 -0.86 -27.01 -14.77
CA THR A 11 -0.27 -26.37 -13.59
C THR A 11 -0.38 -24.85 -13.59
N HIS A 12 -0.41 -24.23 -14.77
CA HIS A 12 -0.48 -22.77 -14.99
C HIS A 12 -1.91 -22.28 -15.29
N LYS A 13 -2.90 -23.20 -15.28
CA LYS A 13 -4.33 -22.89 -15.46
C LYS A 13 -5.11 -23.04 -14.15
N THR A 14 -4.69 -23.99 -13.33
CA THR A 14 -5.31 -24.30 -12.03
C THR A 14 -4.89 -23.25 -11.01
N THR A 15 -5.85 -22.65 -10.32
CA THR A 15 -5.63 -21.55 -9.37
C THR A 15 -5.75 -22.00 -7.92
N TRP A 16 -6.38 -23.15 -7.68
CA TRP A 16 -6.50 -23.76 -6.37
C TRP A 16 -6.09 -25.22 -6.43
N CYS A 17 -5.38 -25.69 -5.41
CA CYS A 17 -4.95 -27.07 -5.33
C CYS A 17 -4.97 -27.62 -3.91
N GLN A 18 -5.45 -28.86 -3.78
CA GLN A 18 -5.43 -29.59 -2.51
C GLN A 18 -4.95 -31.01 -2.72
N ARG A 19 -3.94 -31.41 -1.93
CA ARG A 19 -3.50 -32.81 -1.83
C ARG A 19 -4.35 -33.52 -0.79
N ARG A 20 -5.10 -34.54 -1.21
CA ARG A 20 -5.77 -35.52 -0.34
C ARG A 20 -4.85 -36.75 -0.17
N THR A 21 -5.25 -37.69 0.68
CA THR A 21 -4.44 -38.90 0.96
C THR A 21 -4.14 -39.68 -0.32
N ASP A 22 -5.16 -39.88 -1.17
CA ASP A 22 -5.06 -40.80 -2.31
C ASP A 22 -4.99 -40.09 -3.66
N TYR A 23 -5.35 -38.81 -3.73
CA TYR A 23 -5.40 -38.05 -4.98
C TYR A 23 -5.17 -36.54 -4.78
N HIS A 24 -4.97 -35.83 -5.88
CA HIS A 24 -4.82 -34.37 -5.88
C HIS A 24 -6.01 -33.74 -6.60
N VAL A 25 -6.58 -32.70 -6.01
CA VAL A 25 -7.63 -31.88 -6.62
C VAL A 25 -7.00 -30.60 -7.14
N PHE A 26 -7.31 -30.26 -8.39
CA PHE A 26 -6.87 -29.03 -9.02
C PHE A 26 -8.06 -28.33 -9.67
N ASN A 27 -8.37 -27.13 -9.20
CA ASN A 27 -9.48 -26.35 -9.71
C ASN A 27 -9.01 -25.00 -10.25
N GLN A 28 -9.78 -24.45 -11.18
CA GLN A 28 -9.69 -23.06 -11.58
C GLN A 28 -10.90 -22.33 -10.99
N ILE A 29 -10.67 -21.47 -10.01
CA ILE A 29 -11.73 -20.72 -9.31
C ILE A 29 -11.43 -19.23 -9.19
N ASP A 30 -10.21 -18.82 -9.52
CA ASP A 30 -9.78 -17.42 -9.51
C ASP A 30 -9.66 -16.91 -10.95
N TYR A 31 -10.29 -15.77 -11.23
CA TYR A 31 -10.42 -15.25 -12.60
C TYR A 31 -10.05 -13.79 -12.68
N ILE A 32 -9.28 -13.44 -13.71
CA ILE A 32 -9.19 -12.06 -14.20
C ILE A 32 -10.20 -11.91 -15.33
N LEU A 33 -11.13 -10.97 -15.14
CA LEU A 33 -12.12 -10.59 -16.13
C LEU A 33 -11.69 -9.27 -16.79
N CYS A 34 -11.75 -9.22 -18.11
CA CYS A 34 -11.59 -7.99 -18.86
C CYS A 34 -12.76 -7.81 -19.82
N GLN A 35 -13.06 -6.56 -20.18
CA GLN A 35 -14.02 -6.27 -21.23
C GLN A 35 -13.56 -6.87 -22.57
N GLN A 36 -14.52 -7.21 -23.44
CA GLN A 36 -14.23 -7.89 -24.71
C GLN A 36 -13.34 -7.05 -25.64
N ASN A 37 -13.54 -5.73 -25.67
CA ASN A 37 -12.71 -4.77 -26.41
C ASN A 37 -11.26 -4.69 -25.88
N CYS A 38 -11.03 -5.05 -24.61
CA CYS A 38 -9.72 -5.08 -23.97
C CYS A 38 -9.01 -6.42 -24.14
N ARG A 39 -9.73 -7.49 -24.51
CA ARG A 39 -9.19 -8.86 -24.61
C ARG A 39 -7.95 -8.93 -25.50
N ARG A 40 -7.97 -8.22 -26.63
CA ARG A 40 -6.85 -8.18 -27.60
C ARG A 40 -5.54 -7.63 -27.03
N PHE A 41 -5.60 -6.88 -25.93
CA PHE A 41 -4.41 -6.33 -25.27
C PHE A 41 -3.82 -7.30 -24.25
N CYS A 42 -4.56 -8.33 -23.85
CA CYS A 42 -4.03 -9.36 -22.97
C CYS A 42 -3.13 -10.29 -23.79
N MET A 43 -1.84 -10.29 -23.46
CA MET A 43 -0.82 -11.09 -24.14
C MET A 43 -0.63 -12.45 -23.50
N ASP A 44 -0.86 -12.54 -22.20
CA ASP A 44 -0.74 -13.78 -21.46
C ASP A 44 -1.60 -13.74 -20.18
N ALA A 45 -1.98 -14.92 -19.71
CA ALA A 45 -2.50 -15.10 -18.36
C ALA A 45 -2.17 -16.49 -17.85
N GLN A 46 -1.72 -16.56 -16.60
CA GLN A 46 -1.34 -17.81 -15.96
C GLN A 46 -1.41 -17.74 -14.45
N SER A 47 -1.37 -18.91 -13.81
CA SER A 47 -1.27 -19.07 -12.37
C SER A 47 0.12 -19.54 -11.96
N TRP A 48 0.58 -19.05 -10.82
CA TRP A 48 1.90 -19.29 -10.26
C TRP A 48 1.77 -19.91 -8.87
N GLY A 49 2.29 -21.13 -8.73
CA GLY A 49 2.43 -21.79 -7.44
C GLY A 49 3.75 -21.45 -6.76
N GLY A 50 3.85 -21.81 -5.48
CA GLY A 50 5.11 -21.68 -4.73
C GLY A 50 5.44 -20.23 -4.35
N THR A 51 4.45 -19.39 -4.05
CA THR A 51 4.69 -18.07 -3.47
C THR A 51 5.21 -18.20 -2.03
N THR A 52 5.87 -17.15 -1.53
CA THR A 52 6.24 -17.03 -0.11
C THR A 52 5.03 -16.81 0.80
N THR A 53 3.92 -16.32 0.24
CA THR A 53 2.64 -16.25 0.93
C THR A 53 2.04 -17.64 1.06
N ALA A 54 1.77 -18.06 2.30
CA ALA A 54 1.07 -19.28 2.61
C ALA A 54 -0.40 -19.20 2.17
N SER A 55 -0.71 -19.80 1.01
CA SER A 55 -2.07 -19.95 0.49
C SER A 55 -2.23 -21.31 -0.21
N ASP A 56 -3.45 -21.84 -0.18
CA ASP A 56 -3.92 -22.93 -1.02
C ASP A 56 -4.34 -22.46 -2.43
N HIS A 57 -4.39 -21.14 -2.63
CA HIS A 57 -4.50 -20.49 -3.93
C HIS A 57 -3.12 -20.17 -4.52
N LYS A 58 -3.09 -20.11 -5.85
CA LYS A 58 -1.95 -19.67 -6.66
C LYS A 58 -2.10 -18.21 -7.03
N LEU A 59 -0.98 -17.51 -7.18
CA LEU A 59 -0.99 -16.15 -7.70
C LEU A 59 -1.44 -16.16 -9.16
N VAL A 60 -2.45 -15.38 -9.49
CA VAL A 60 -2.97 -15.26 -10.85
C VAL A 60 -2.48 -13.95 -11.47
N THR A 61 -1.85 -14.03 -12.64
CA THR A 61 -1.36 -12.86 -13.37
C THR A 61 -1.96 -12.82 -14.77
N ALA A 62 -2.13 -11.61 -15.29
CA ALA A 62 -2.43 -11.36 -16.70
C ALA A 62 -1.62 -10.16 -17.18
N ASP A 63 -0.97 -10.32 -18.33
CA ASP A 63 -0.09 -9.32 -18.90
C ASP A 63 -0.84 -8.56 -19.99
N PHE A 64 -0.86 -7.23 -19.89
CA PHE A 64 -1.54 -6.36 -20.84
C PHE A 64 -0.57 -5.40 -21.51
N VAL A 65 -0.65 -5.31 -22.84
CA VAL A 65 0.08 -4.32 -23.64
C VAL A 65 -0.81 -3.10 -23.85
N LEU A 66 -0.58 -2.06 -23.05
CA LEU A 66 -1.39 -0.83 -23.05
C LEU A 66 -0.94 0.19 -24.10
N THR A 67 0.19 -0.01 -24.77
CA THR A 67 0.68 0.91 -25.82
C THR A 67 -0.34 1.07 -26.96
N GLN A 68 -1.10 0.02 -27.26
CA GLN A 68 -2.17 0.02 -28.25
C GLN A 68 -3.56 0.37 -27.67
N ALA A 69 -3.66 0.54 -26.34
CA ALA A 69 -4.88 0.87 -25.63
C ALA A 69 -5.29 2.35 -25.76
N ARG A 70 -4.50 3.20 -26.44
CA ARG A 70 -4.85 4.61 -26.74
C ARG A 70 -6.20 4.77 -27.45
N ARG A 71 -6.71 3.71 -28.10
CA ARG A 71 -8.02 3.67 -28.76
C ARG A 71 -9.17 3.23 -27.83
N LEU A 72 -8.87 2.72 -26.64
CA LEU A 72 -9.87 2.54 -25.60
C LEU A 72 -10.13 3.91 -25.00
N ARG A 73 -11.21 4.56 -25.48
CA ARG A 73 -11.74 5.76 -24.85
C ARG A 73 -12.29 5.37 -23.47
N PHE A 74 -11.41 5.29 -22.48
CA PHE A 74 -11.87 5.53 -21.14
C PHE A 74 -12.23 7.01 -21.10
N PRO A 75 -13.42 7.42 -20.61
CA PRO A 75 -13.57 8.79 -20.18
C PRO A 75 -12.38 9.00 -19.25
N ARG A 76 -11.49 9.92 -19.62
CA ARG A 76 -10.51 10.42 -18.68
C ARG A 76 -11.40 10.90 -17.56
N ARG A 77 -11.49 10.13 -16.46
CA ARG A 77 -11.72 10.80 -15.18
C ARG A 77 -10.71 11.93 -15.27
N PRO A 78 -11.12 13.21 -15.18
CA PRO A 78 -10.12 14.24 -14.95
C PRO A 78 -9.23 13.60 -13.90
N GLU A 79 -7.92 13.51 -14.16
CA GLU A 79 -7.00 13.21 -13.08
C GLU A 79 -7.50 14.14 -12.00
N ALA A 80 -8.18 13.57 -11.00
CA ALA A 80 -8.42 14.29 -9.78
C ALA A 80 -6.97 14.44 -9.41
N ALA A 81 -6.39 15.59 -9.77
CA ALA A 81 -5.03 15.97 -9.48
C ALA A 81 -4.92 15.49 -8.06
N GLN A 82 -4.18 14.39 -7.84
CA GLN A 82 -4.19 13.72 -6.54
C GLN A 82 -3.93 14.88 -5.62
N SER A 83 -4.94 15.30 -4.85
CA SER A 83 -4.92 16.66 -4.36
C SER A 83 -3.79 16.64 -3.37
N LEU A 84 -2.65 17.16 -3.80
CA LEU A 84 -1.41 17.09 -3.09
C LEU A 84 -1.63 18.09 -1.97
N HIS A 85 -2.28 17.61 -0.91
CA HIS A 85 -2.67 18.45 0.19
C HIS A 85 -1.37 18.86 0.85
N ILE A 86 -1.08 20.16 0.82
CA ILE A 86 0.00 20.76 1.59
C ILE A 86 -0.05 20.17 3.01
N ALA A 87 1.11 19.76 3.54
CA ALA A 87 1.23 19.14 4.86
C ALA A 87 1.06 20.18 5.98
N ARG A 88 -0.13 20.77 6.08
CA ARG A 88 -0.48 21.90 6.97
C ARG A 88 -0.22 21.59 8.44
N ASP A 89 -0.28 20.32 8.84
CA ASP A 89 0.03 19.87 10.18
C ASP A 89 1.48 20.21 10.58
N ARG A 90 2.42 20.24 9.63
CA ARG A 90 3.81 20.61 9.90
C ARG A 90 3.96 22.06 10.35
N LEU A 91 3.07 22.98 9.93
CA LEU A 91 3.10 24.37 10.40
C LEU A 91 2.74 24.52 11.89
N THR A 92 2.09 23.53 12.48
CA THR A 92 1.64 23.56 13.88
C THR A 92 2.59 22.82 14.81
N TYR A 93 3.36 21.86 14.30
CA TYR A 93 4.12 20.92 15.12
C TYR A 93 5.63 20.87 14.83
N ASP A 94 6.09 21.54 13.78
CA ASP A 94 7.50 21.64 13.42
C ASP A 94 7.89 23.13 13.37
N ASP A 95 8.40 23.62 14.48
CA ASP A 95 8.80 25.03 14.66
C ASP A 95 9.83 25.46 13.59
N ALA A 96 10.72 24.56 13.18
CA ALA A 96 11.73 24.86 12.15
C ALA A 96 11.09 25.04 10.76
N ILE A 97 10.09 24.21 10.42
CA ILE A 97 9.31 24.37 9.18
C ILE A 97 8.45 25.63 9.25
N GLN A 98 7.84 25.91 10.41
CA GLN A 98 7.05 27.13 10.62
C GLN A 98 7.90 28.39 10.40
N ASP A 99 9.09 28.44 10.97
CA ASP A 99 10.03 29.55 10.82
C ASP A 99 10.49 29.71 9.37
N LYS A 100 10.81 28.58 8.71
CA LYS A 100 11.23 28.56 7.30
C LYS A 100 10.12 29.09 6.38
N TYR A 101 8.88 28.63 6.55
CA TYR A 101 7.73 29.09 5.78
C TYR A 101 7.46 30.57 6.03
N THR A 102 7.44 30.99 7.29
CA THR A 102 7.17 32.39 7.67
C THR A 102 8.22 33.34 7.10
N THR A 103 9.49 32.96 7.17
CA THR A 103 10.60 33.75 6.62
C THR A 103 10.51 33.85 5.10
N ALA A 104 10.27 32.73 4.41
CA ALA A 104 10.12 32.70 2.96
C ALA A 104 8.94 33.55 2.49
N LEU A 105 7.79 33.45 3.18
CA LEU A 105 6.58 34.20 2.83
C LEU A 105 6.77 35.71 3.04
N LYS A 106 7.39 36.12 4.16
CA LYS A 106 7.71 37.53 4.42
C LYS A 106 8.65 38.12 3.36
N ALA A 107 9.62 37.33 2.88
CA ALA A 107 10.54 37.77 1.81
C ALA A 107 9.86 37.85 0.44
N ALA A 108 8.83 37.03 0.21
CA ALA A 108 8.13 36.93 -1.06
C ALA A 108 7.03 38.01 -1.23
N ILE A 109 6.36 38.41 -0.15
CA ILE A 109 5.29 39.42 -0.19
C ILE A 109 5.88 40.79 -0.53
N ARG A 110 5.43 41.38 -1.64
CA ARG A 110 5.77 42.75 -2.05
C ARG A 110 4.50 43.58 -2.21
N PRO A 111 4.40 44.78 -1.59
CA PRO A 111 3.28 45.66 -1.83
C PRO A 111 3.33 46.15 -3.28
N THR A 112 2.28 45.87 -4.05
CA THR A 112 2.16 46.26 -5.47
C THR A 112 0.82 46.94 -5.68
N ASN A 113 0.83 48.17 -6.20
CA ASN A 113 -0.39 48.97 -6.44
C ASN A 113 -0.81 48.98 -7.93
N GLU A 114 -0.17 48.18 -8.76
CA GLU A 114 -0.21 48.32 -10.22
C GLU A 114 -1.34 47.53 -10.91
N THR A 115 -1.99 46.61 -10.20
CA THR A 115 -3.05 45.75 -10.75
C THR A 115 -4.38 45.92 -10.01
N PRO A 116 -5.52 45.54 -10.61
CA PRO A 116 -6.81 45.54 -9.92
C PRO A 116 -6.78 44.68 -8.66
N VAL A 117 -7.45 45.11 -7.59
CA VAL A 117 -7.48 44.44 -6.26
C VAL A 117 -7.79 42.94 -6.35
N ALA A 118 -8.72 42.54 -7.23
CA ALA A 118 -9.07 41.13 -7.42
C ALA A 118 -7.90 40.29 -7.96
N GLN A 119 -7.10 40.86 -8.87
CA GLN A 119 -5.93 40.19 -9.44
C GLN A 119 -4.78 40.15 -8.43
N GLN A 120 -4.59 41.20 -7.65
CA GLN A 120 -3.65 41.22 -6.52
C GLN A 120 -3.96 40.10 -5.52
N TRP A 121 -5.23 39.89 -5.19
CA TRP A 121 -5.65 38.84 -4.26
C TRP A 121 -5.36 37.43 -4.78
N ASN A 122 -5.65 37.18 -6.07
CA ASN A 122 -5.34 35.88 -6.69
C ASN A 122 -3.83 35.62 -6.70
N SER A 123 -3.03 36.60 -7.12
CA SER A 123 -1.57 36.48 -7.13
C SER A 123 -0.98 36.28 -5.73
N LEU A 124 -1.56 36.91 -4.70
CA LEU A 124 -1.16 36.69 -3.31
C LEU A 124 -1.49 35.26 -2.86
N MET A 125 -2.67 34.73 -3.21
CA MET A 125 -3.06 33.37 -2.87
C MET A 125 -2.19 32.32 -3.57
N ASP A 126 -1.88 32.54 -4.84
CA ASP A 126 -0.94 31.70 -5.60
C ASP A 126 0.45 31.73 -4.96
N LEU A 127 0.94 32.92 -4.57
CA LEU A 127 2.23 33.07 -3.89
C LEU A 127 2.27 32.33 -2.54
N ILE A 128 1.20 32.42 -1.75
CA ILE A 128 1.06 31.70 -0.49
C ILE A 128 1.12 30.19 -0.75
N HIS A 129 0.41 29.71 -1.77
CA HIS A 129 0.37 28.31 -2.13
C HIS A 129 1.73 27.79 -2.60
N ASP A 130 2.39 28.51 -3.51
CA ASP A 130 3.71 28.16 -4.05
C ASP A 130 4.78 28.14 -2.95
N THR A 131 4.75 29.13 -2.04
CA THR A 131 5.67 29.18 -0.91
C THR A 131 5.44 28.02 0.05
N ALA A 132 4.18 27.65 0.28
CA ALA A 132 3.81 26.51 1.10
C ALA A 132 4.26 25.19 0.46
N GLU A 133 4.05 25.01 -0.83
CA GLU A 133 4.50 23.81 -1.55
C GLU A 133 6.03 23.68 -1.53
N ALA A 134 6.77 24.79 -1.69
CA ALA A 134 8.24 24.79 -1.68
C ALA A 134 8.86 24.54 -0.30
N THR A 135 8.19 24.96 0.78
CA THR A 135 8.77 24.90 2.15
C THR A 135 8.21 23.75 2.99
N ILE A 136 6.90 23.55 2.97
CA ILE A 136 6.18 22.56 3.80
C ILE A 136 6.10 21.20 3.08
N GLY A 137 5.95 21.25 1.76
CA GLY A 137 5.71 20.08 0.92
C GLY A 137 4.29 19.53 1.04
N VAL A 138 4.08 18.35 0.46
CA VAL A 138 2.76 17.73 0.27
C VAL A 138 2.67 16.40 1.02
N ASN A 139 1.48 16.09 1.53
CA ASN A 139 1.21 14.81 2.17
C ASN A 139 1.27 13.70 1.12
N THR A 140 2.27 12.82 1.25
CA THR A 140 2.30 11.58 0.48
C THR A 140 1.19 10.67 0.96
N ALA A 141 0.44 10.07 0.04
CA ALA A 141 -0.60 9.11 0.39
C ALA A 141 -0.03 8.04 1.34
N PRO A 142 -0.71 7.75 2.48
CA PRO A 142 -0.19 6.78 3.43
C PRO A 142 -0.04 5.43 2.72
N THR A 143 1.20 4.94 2.63
CA THR A 143 1.45 3.59 2.12
C THR A 143 0.79 2.61 3.07
N ARG A 144 -0.30 1.98 2.64
CA ARG A 144 -1.16 1.09 3.44
C ARG A 144 -0.46 -0.16 4.01
N SER A 145 0.81 -0.40 3.73
CA SER A 145 1.57 -1.48 4.34
C SER A 145 2.93 -0.98 4.82
N LYS A 146 3.13 -0.89 6.13
CA LYS A 146 4.48 -0.92 6.69
C LYS A 146 5.00 -2.33 6.42
N ARG A 147 5.84 -2.49 5.40
CA ARG A 147 6.56 -3.74 5.18
C ARG A 147 7.65 -3.80 6.22
N TYR A 148 7.64 -4.84 7.05
CA TYR A 148 8.77 -5.11 7.92
C TYR A 148 9.85 -5.74 7.04
N ASP A 149 10.92 -4.98 6.78
CA ASP A 149 12.14 -5.50 6.17
C ASP A 149 12.92 -6.24 7.27
N ASP A 150 12.49 -7.46 7.56
CA ASP A 150 13.06 -8.30 8.61
C ASP A 150 13.74 -9.53 7.99
N PRO A 151 15.07 -9.68 8.13
CA PRO A 151 15.80 -10.76 7.49
C PRO A 151 15.43 -12.15 8.03
N VAL A 152 14.95 -12.22 9.29
CA VAL A 152 14.49 -13.48 9.89
C VAL A 152 13.18 -13.91 9.25
N LEU A 153 12.23 -12.99 9.08
CA LEU A 153 10.98 -13.26 8.35
C LEU A 153 11.25 -13.67 6.90
N ALA A 154 12.21 -13.04 6.23
CA ALA A 154 12.59 -13.42 4.87
C ALA A 154 13.11 -14.87 4.80
N ALA A 155 14.03 -15.24 5.69
CA ALA A 155 14.59 -16.59 5.76
C ALA A 155 13.52 -17.64 6.11
N LEU A 156 12.66 -17.36 7.10
CA LEU A 156 11.56 -18.25 7.47
C LEU A 156 10.55 -18.42 6.33
N SER A 157 10.23 -17.35 5.61
CA SER A 157 9.30 -17.38 4.47
C SER A 157 9.86 -18.24 3.33
N GLU A 158 11.16 -18.15 3.03
CA GLU A 158 11.75 -19.01 1.99
C GLU A 158 11.80 -20.48 2.43
N ARG A 159 12.13 -20.76 3.70
CA ARG A 159 12.09 -22.13 4.24
C ARG A 159 10.67 -22.72 4.19
N GLN A 160 9.67 -21.93 4.53
CA GLN A 160 8.26 -22.29 4.40
C GLN A 160 7.89 -22.61 2.95
N ARG A 161 8.33 -21.78 1.99
CA ARG A 161 8.11 -21.95 0.56
C ARG A 161 8.74 -23.25 0.06
N ALA A 162 9.98 -23.53 0.43
CA ALA A 162 10.69 -24.76 0.07
C ALA A 162 9.95 -26.02 0.56
N LEU A 163 9.48 -26.03 1.82
CA LEU A 163 8.66 -27.13 2.35
C LEU A 163 7.33 -27.26 1.61
N GLN A 164 6.66 -26.16 1.28
CA GLN A 164 5.42 -26.19 0.51
C GLN A 164 5.64 -26.82 -0.87
N ILE A 165 6.70 -26.44 -1.59
CA ILE A 165 7.07 -27.04 -2.87
C ILE A 165 7.28 -28.56 -2.71
N ARG A 166 8.01 -29.00 -1.68
CA ARG A 166 8.22 -30.43 -1.40
C ARG A 166 6.91 -31.17 -1.10
N ILE A 167 6.01 -30.59 -0.30
CA ILE A 167 4.71 -31.21 0.03
C ILE A 167 3.88 -31.50 -1.24
N TYR A 168 3.97 -30.64 -2.25
CA TYR A 168 3.19 -30.78 -3.49
C TYR A 168 3.90 -31.56 -4.60
N HIS A 169 5.23 -31.49 -4.68
CA HIS A 169 5.99 -32.09 -5.78
C HIS A 169 6.72 -33.39 -5.43
N ASP A 170 7.02 -33.62 -4.16
CA ASP A 170 7.69 -34.85 -3.71
C ASP A 170 6.65 -35.94 -3.40
N ARG A 171 6.71 -37.02 -4.18
CA ARG A 171 5.83 -38.19 -4.04
C ARG A 171 6.34 -39.17 -2.98
N GLN A 172 7.63 -39.17 -2.68
CA GLN A 172 8.27 -40.13 -1.77
C GLN A 172 8.42 -39.57 -0.35
N ALA A 173 8.42 -38.24 -0.19
CA ALA A 173 8.49 -37.64 1.14
C ALA A 173 7.25 -37.91 1.99
N SER A 174 7.48 -38.13 3.29
CA SER A 174 6.42 -38.13 4.30
C SER A 174 5.79 -36.73 4.38
N THR A 175 4.58 -36.60 3.84
CA THR A 175 3.88 -35.30 3.86
C THR A 175 3.54 -34.85 5.27
N TRP A 176 3.39 -35.78 6.22
CA TRP A 176 3.09 -35.46 7.61
C TRP A 176 4.25 -34.73 8.29
N THR A 177 5.49 -35.23 8.14
CA THR A 177 6.67 -34.59 8.74
C THR A 177 6.91 -33.21 8.14
N LEU A 178 6.78 -33.08 6.82
CA LEU A 178 6.91 -31.79 6.13
C LEU A 178 5.83 -30.78 6.56
N ARG A 179 4.60 -31.23 6.80
CA ARG A 179 3.51 -30.38 7.31
C ARG A 179 3.77 -29.95 8.74
N GLN A 180 4.28 -30.83 9.60
CA GLN A 180 4.67 -30.47 10.97
C GLN A 180 5.78 -29.43 10.98
N GLU A 181 6.86 -29.63 10.22
CA GLU A 181 7.96 -28.67 10.12
C GLU A 181 7.47 -27.32 9.58
N ARG A 182 6.64 -27.33 8.54
CA ARG A 182 6.02 -26.12 7.99
C ARG A 182 5.19 -25.38 9.04
N ASN A 183 4.37 -26.09 9.81
CA ASN A 183 3.53 -25.47 10.85
C ASN A 183 4.38 -24.83 11.95
N ALA A 184 5.49 -25.47 12.36
CA ALA A 184 6.43 -24.88 13.31
C ALA A 184 7.03 -23.55 12.78
N ILE A 185 7.42 -23.49 11.51
CA ILE A 185 7.91 -22.26 10.87
C ILE A 185 6.82 -21.19 10.80
N MET A 186 5.58 -21.57 10.48
CA MET A 186 4.45 -20.63 10.46
C MET A 186 4.23 -20.00 11.85
N HIS A 187 4.34 -20.78 12.93
CA HIS A 187 4.29 -20.25 14.29
C HIS A 187 5.45 -19.28 14.58
N GLN A 188 6.68 -19.59 14.14
CA GLN A 188 7.81 -18.67 14.29
C GLN A 188 7.60 -17.35 13.54
N ILE A 189 7.04 -17.39 12.34
CA ILE A 189 6.67 -16.19 11.57
C ILE A 189 5.63 -15.37 12.35
N GLN A 190 4.57 -16.00 12.86
CA GLN A 190 3.54 -15.32 13.64
C GLN A 190 4.11 -14.65 14.90
N LEU A 191 4.98 -15.37 15.64
CA LEU A 191 5.67 -14.83 16.81
C LEU A 191 6.53 -13.63 16.44
N ARG A 192 7.34 -13.73 15.39
CA ARG A 192 8.21 -12.63 14.95
C ARG A 192 7.41 -11.42 14.48
N CYS A 193 6.31 -11.61 13.74
CA CYS A 193 5.41 -10.53 13.35
C CYS A 193 4.81 -9.83 14.58
N ARG A 194 4.38 -10.60 15.60
CA ARG A 194 3.89 -10.04 16.86
C ARG A 194 4.96 -9.25 17.59
N ASP A 195 6.18 -9.77 17.67
CA ASP A 195 7.30 -9.07 18.32
C ASP A 195 7.63 -7.76 17.61
N LEU A 196 7.62 -7.73 16.28
CA LEU A 196 7.85 -6.51 15.50
C LEU A 196 6.73 -5.49 15.67
N ALA A 197 5.47 -5.95 15.76
CA ALA A 197 4.35 -5.09 16.06
C ALA A 197 4.46 -4.49 17.47
N ASN A 198 4.79 -5.31 18.47
CA ASN A 198 5.00 -4.87 19.85
C ASN A 198 6.14 -3.85 19.94
N ARG A 199 7.30 -4.12 19.32
CA ARG A 199 8.41 -3.15 19.28
C ARG A 199 8.01 -1.81 18.69
N ALA A 200 7.23 -1.82 17.60
CA ALA A 200 6.74 -0.60 16.99
C ALA A 200 5.78 0.18 17.91
N LEU A 201 4.96 -0.53 18.70
CA LEU A 201 4.11 0.08 19.73
C LEU A 201 4.97 0.64 20.87
N ASP A 202 5.96 -0.11 21.35
CA ASP A 202 6.88 0.32 22.42
C ASP A 202 7.67 1.57 22.01
N GLU A 203 8.13 1.65 20.77
CA GLU A 203 8.79 2.85 20.22
C GLU A 203 7.84 4.07 20.22
N GLN A 204 6.57 3.87 19.85
CA GLN A 204 5.57 4.93 19.91
C GLN A 204 5.27 5.38 21.35
N ILE A 205 5.16 4.42 22.28
CA ILE A 205 4.93 4.70 23.70
C ILE A 205 6.11 5.50 24.26
N LYS A 206 7.35 5.08 24.01
CA LYS A 206 8.56 5.81 24.43
C LYS A 206 8.61 7.22 23.89
N LEU A 207 8.23 7.41 22.62
CA LEU A 207 8.16 8.75 22.03
C LEU A 207 7.13 9.62 22.76
N ILE A 208 5.94 9.09 23.03
CA ILE A 208 4.90 9.81 23.78
C ILE A 208 5.41 10.15 25.19
N GLU A 209 5.93 9.17 25.93
CA GLU A 209 6.44 9.34 27.30
C GLU A 209 7.58 10.36 27.40
N SER A 210 8.37 10.53 26.34
CA SER A 210 9.44 11.53 26.29
C SER A 210 8.95 12.99 26.20
N LEU A 211 7.68 13.20 25.91
CA LEU A 211 7.07 14.53 25.78
C LEU A 211 6.65 15.09 27.15
N SER A 212 6.38 16.40 27.18
CA SER A 212 5.85 17.05 28.38
C SER A 212 4.47 16.47 28.79
N PRO A 213 4.10 16.50 30.07
CA PRO A 213 2.83 15.92 30.55
C PRO A 213 1.59 16.44 29.80
N THR A 214 1.63 17.71 29.37
CA THR A 214 0.56 18.32 28.57
C THR A 214 0.55 17.78 27.14
N ALA A 215 1.72 17.60 26.51
CA ALA A 215 1.85 17.10 25.13
C ALA A 215 1.60 15.59 25.00
N GLN A 216 1.89 14.79 26.04
CA GLN A 216 1.66 13.34 26.08
C GLN A 216 0.22 12.97 25.70
N MET A 217 -0.76 13.64 26.31
CA MET A 217 -2.17 13.38 26.05
C MET A 217 -2.55 13.66 24.58
N PHE A 218 -2.10 14.79 24.04
CA PHE A 218 -2.43 15.18 22.66
C PHE A 218 -1.81 14.24 21.62
N GLU A 219 -0.55 13.84 21.80
CA GLU A 219 0.09 12.89 20.88
C GLU A 219 -0.49 11.47 21.00
N ALA A 220 -0.86 11.02 22.19
CA ALA A 220 -1.56 9.75 22.38
C ALA A 220 -2.91 9.71 21.64
N VAL A 221 -3.72 10.77 21.80
CA VAL A 221 -5.00 10.91 21.09
C VAL A 221 -4.81 10.96 19.58
N ARG A 222 -3.75 11.64 19.10
CA ARG A 222 -3.43 11.69 17.67
C ARG A 222 -2.99 10.34 17.12
N ALA A 223 -2.14 9.60 17.84
CA ALA A 223 -1.69 8.28 17.42
C ALA A 223 -2.88 7.31 17.25
N ILE A 224 -3.87 7.38 18.15
CA ILE A 224 -5.11 6.60 18.07
C ILE A 224 -5.99 7.05 16.89
N ASN A 225 -6.14 8.37 16.70
CA ASN A 225 -7.06 8.93 15.70
C ASN A 225 -6.51 8.98 14.27
N ARG A 226 -5.19 8.87 14.05
CA ARG A 226 -4.58 8.84 12.70
C ARG A 226 -5.16 7.75 11.78
N THR A 227 -5.74 6.69 12.34
CA THR A 227 -6.35 5.59 11.58
C THR A 227 -7.86 5.76 11.35
N ARG A 228 -8.52 6.68 12.07
CA ARG A 228 -9.92 7.03 11.84
C ARG A 228 -10.00 8.23 10.91
N VAL A 229 -10.52 8.02 9.70
CA VAL A 229 -11.00 9.12 8.87
C VAL A 229 -12.12 9.80 9.67
N GLN A 230 -11.88 11.00 10.18
CA GLN A 230 -12.95 11.75 10.84
C GLN A 230 -14.02 12.08 9.78
N PRO A 231 -15.29 11.77 10.03
CA PRO A 231 -16.36 12.24 9.16
C PRO A 231 -16.37 13.78 9.23
N LEU A 232 -16.26 14.43 8.08
CA LEU A 232 -16.45 15.86 7.95
C LEU A 232 -17.87 16.21 8.44
N LEU A 233 -17.96 16.86 9.58
CA LEU A 233 -19.17 17.53 10.04
C LEU A 233 -19.25 18.88 9.35
N LEU A 234 -20.13 18.98 8.34
CA LEU A 234 -20.56 20.27 7.79
C LEU A 234 -21.46 20.92 8.84
N HIS A 235 -21.00 22.01 9.43
CA HIS A 235 -21.86 22.91 10.18
C HIS A 235 -22.52 23.85 9.17
N ASP A 236 -23.84 23.79 9.07
CA ASP A 236 -24.61 24.80 8.36
C ASP A 236 -24.49 26.12 9.11
N ALA A 237 -24.05 27.16 8.40
CA ALA A 237 -23.97 28.51 8.95
C ALA A 237 -25.40 29.04 9.15
N THR A 238 -25.76 29.32 10.41
CA THR A 238 -26.89 30.18 10.77
C THR A 238 -26.41 31.61 10.93
#